data_AF-A0A6S6UJR5-F1
#
_entry.id   AF-A0A6S6UJR5-F1
#
_cell.length_a   1.000
_cell.length_b   1.000
_cell.length_c   1.000
_cell.angle_alpha   90.00
_cell.angle_beta   90.00
_cell.angle_gamma   90.00
#
_symmetry.space_group_name_H-M   'P 1'
#
loop_
_entity.id
_entity.type
_entity.pdbx_description
1 polymer ?
#
loop_
_entity_poly.entity_id
_entity_poly.type
_entity_poly.pdbx_seq_one_letter_code
_entity_poly.pdbx_strand_id
1 'polypeptide(L)'
;MDIIQTVKTAWGWTGIDPVEVVTENDFANYILKDEDDKFWRICPEDVYCKVIAESIEDYNRLITDDEFVDDWFMDAIVAEAKESLGELADGQKYALVIPGVLDGDYGGDNLKIAPIDEIISFAGDLGKQIKDLPDGSKIELKVSQ
;
A
#
# COMPACT_ATOMS: atom_id res chain seq x y z
N MET A 1 9.14 -5.87 13.69
CA MET A 1 9.06 -6.09 12.24
C MET A 1 9.94 -5.06 11.58
N ASP A 2 10.68 -5.45 10.54
CA ASP A 2 11.49 -4.52 9.74
C ASP A 2 10.76 -4.29 8.41
N ILE A 3 9.99 -3.20 8.33
CA ILE A 3 9.20 -2.87 7.15
C ILE A 3 10.09 -2.62 5.92
N ILE A 4 11.28 -2.06 6.10
CA ILE A 4 12.23 -1.84 5.01
C ILE A 4 12.63 -3.19 4.40
N GLN A 5 12.97 -4.17 5.24
CA GLN A 5 13.31 -5.51 4.75
C GLN A 5 12.12 -6.23 4.09
N THR A 6 10.91 -6.08 4.65
CA THR A 6 9.68 -6.63 4.05
C THR A 6 9.44 -6.04 2.66
N VAL A 7 9.55 -4.72 2.52
CA VAL A 7 9.38 -4.03 1.24
C VAL A 7 10.46 -4.43 0.24
N LYS A 8 11.73 -4.48 0.62
CA LYS A 8 12.82 -4.95 -0.27
C LYS A 8 12.53 -6.34 -0.82
N THR A 9 11.96 -7.22 0.01
CA THR A 9 11.64 -8.60 -0.38
C THR A 9 10.42 -8.67 -1.30
N ALA A 10 9.32 -8.04 -0.91
CA ALA A 10 8.02 -8.18 -1.58
C ALA A 10 7.86 -7.23 -2.79
N TRP A 11 8.45 -6.05 -2.73
CA TRP A 11 8.27 -4.97 -3.72
C TRP A 11 9.55 -4.57 -4.45
N GLY A 12 10.71 -5.15 -4.12
CA GLY A 12 11.98 -4.81 -4.77
C GLY A 12 11.99 -5.03 -6.29
N TRP A 13 11.07 -5.84 -6.82
CA TRP A 13 10.86 -6.02 -8.27
C TRP A 13 10.41 -4.73 -8.99
N THR A 14 9.93 -3.73 -8.26
CA THR A 14 9.51 -2.41 -8.78
C THR A 14 10.69 -1.47 -9.04
N GLY A 15 11.88 -1.81 -8.52
CA GLY A 15 13.07 -0.96 -8.56
C GLY A 15 13.28 -0.09 -7.32
N ILE A 16 12.36 -0.13 -6.34
CA ILE A 16 12.54 0.55 -5.06
C ILE A 16 13.73 -0.05 -4.27
N ASP A 17 14.56 0.81 -3.69
CA ASP A 17 15.57 0.45 -2.69
C ASP A 17 15.42 1.33 -1.43
N PRO A 18 14.46 1.02 -0.55
CA PRO A 18 14.09 1.91 0.55
C PRO A 18 15.15 1.92 1.67
N VAL A 19 15.38 3.09 2.24
CA VAL A 19 16.30 3.31 3.38
C VAL A 19 15.61 3.93 4.59
N GLU A 20 14.46 4.56 4.39
CA GLU A 20 13.75 5.29 5.44
C GLU A 20 12.23 5.19 5.24
N VAL A 21 11.51 5.00 6.33
CA VAL A 21 10.06 5.18 6.37
C VAL A 21 9.77 6.63 6.70
N VAL A 22 9.11 7.33 5.78
CA VAL A 22 8.76 8.74 5.95
C VAL A 22 7.44 8.86 6.70
N THR A 23 6.43 8.11 6.29
CA THR A 23 5.13 8.05 6.96
C THR A 23 4.34 6.81 6.54
N GLU A 24 3.30 6.49 7.29
CA GLU A 24 2.35 5.41 7.04
C GLU A 24 0.92 5.86 7.37
N ASN A 25 -0.10 5.17 6.84
CA ASN A 25 -1.50 5.40 7.19
C ASN A 25 -2.15 4.12 7.78
N ASP A 26 -3.45 4.18 8.08
CA ASP A 26 -4.22 3.08 8.69
C ASP A 26 -4.52 1.91 7.71
N PHE A 27 -4.22 2.07 6.42
CA PHE A 27 -4.39 1.05 5.35
C PHE A 27 -3.09 0.35 4.93
N ALA A 28 -2.01 0.54 5.73
CA ALA A 28 -0.66 0.08 5.38
C ALA A 28 -0.10 0.72 4.10
N ASN A 29 -0.57 1.91 3.72
CA ASN A 29 0.15 2.73 2.75
C ASN A 29 1.41 3.26 3.40
N TYR A 30 2.50 3.22 2.64
CA TYR A 30 3.81 3.70 3.08
C TYR A 30 4.33 4.74 2.12
N ILE A 31 4.85 5.84 2.65
CA ILE A 31 5.78 6.70 1.94
C ILE A 31 7.18 6.37 2.44
N LEU A 32 8.05 6.00 1.50
CA LEU A 32 9.42 5.56 1.75
C LEU A 32 10.38 6.47 1.00
N LYS A 33 11.55 6.71 1.57
CA LYS A 33 12.67 7.34 0.87
C LYS A 33 13.66 6.27 0.43
N ASP A 34 14.15 6.34 -0.80
CA ASP A 34 15.18 5.44 -1.33
C ASP A 34 16.60 5.99 -1.18
N GLU A 35 17.59 5.23 -1.64
CA GLU A 35 19.02 5.59 -1.60
C GLU A 35 19.37 6.85 -2.41
N ASP A 36 18.54 7.19 -3.41
CA ASP A 36 18.69 8.32 -4.31
C ASP A 36 17.90 9.57 -3.86
N ASP A 37 17.40 9.56 -2.61
CA ASP A 37 16.55 10.61 -2.01
C ASP A 37 15.21 10.85 -2.74
N LYS A 38 14.69 9.84 -3.44
CA LYS A 38 13.34 9.85 -4.03
C LYS A 38 12.31 9.31 -3.04
N PHE A 39 11.08 9.77 -3.19
CA PHE A 39 9.96 9.36 -2.35
C PHE A 39 9.03 8.44 -3.13
N TRP A 40 8.81 7.27 -2.57
CA TRP A 40 7.96 6.22 -3.13
C TRP A 40 6.71 6.06 -2.30
N ARG A 41 5.57 5.82 -2.94
CA ARG A 41 4.35 5.36 -2.28
C ARG A 41 4.08 3.90 -2.61
N ILE A 42 3.89 3.11 -1.57
CA ILE A 42 3.29 1.78 -1.64
C ILE A 42 1.80 1.92 -1.29
N CYS A 43 0.96 1.31 -2.12
CA CYS A 43 -0.48 1.23 -1.96
C CYS A 43 -0.89 -0.24 -2.09
N PRO A 44 -1.00 -1.00 -0.99
CA PRO A 44 -1.31 -2.42 -1.04
C PRO A 44 -2.70 -2.73 -1.60
N GLU A 45 -3.68 -1.87 -1.34
CA GLU A 45 -5.06 -1.99 -1.79
C GLU A 45 -5.20 -1.85 -3.31
N ASP A 46 -4.39 -1.01 -3.95
CA ASP A 46 -4.32 -0.89 -5.41
C ASP A 46 -3.08 -1.56 -6.02
N VAL A 47 -2.33 -2.30 -5.20
CA VAL A 47 -1.22 -3.15 -5.64
C VAL A 47 -0.19 -2.38 -6.49
N TYR A 48 0.23 -1.20 -6.02
CA TYR A 48 1.30 -0.44 -6.69
C TYR A 48 2.38 0.05 -5.74
N CYS A 49 3.56 0.26 -6.33
CA CYS A 49 4.70 0.96 -5.72
C CYS A 49 5.29 1.89 -6.77
N LYS A 50 5.26 3.20 -6.53
CA LYS A 50 5.70 4.21 -7.52
C LYS A 50 6.39 5.39 -6.87
N VAL A 51 7.31 6.02 -7.59
CA VAL A 51 7.87 7.32 -7.23
C VAL A 51 6.74 8.36 -7.27
N ILE A 52 6.59 9.10 -6.18
CA ILE A 52 5.65 10.22 -6.04
C ILE A 52 6.37 11.57 -5.99
N ALA A 53 7.66 11.59 -5.63
CA ALA A 53 8.49 12.79 -5.72
C ALA A 53 9.96 12.43 -5.96
N GLU A 54 10.64 13.20 -6.79
CA GLU A 54 12.05 12.99 -7.16
C GLU A 54 13.03 13.67 -6.18
N SER A 55 12.52 14.46 -5.23
CA SER A 55 13.31 15.24 -4.27
C SER A 55 12.49 15.61 -3.03
N ILE A 56 13.16 16.05 -1.98
CA ILE A 56 12.50 16.57 -0.77
C ILE A 56 11.69 17.85 -1.07
N GLU A 57 12.14 18.69 -2.01
CA GLU A 57 11.40 19.89 -2.42
C GLU A 57 10.09 19.52 -3.12
N ASP A 58 10.11 18.50 -3.98
CA ASP A 58 8.91 18.03 -4.66
C ASP A 58 7.95 17.32 -3.69
N TYR A 59 8.50 16.54 -2.74
CA TYR A 59 7.71 15.92 -1.69
C TYR A 59 7.01 16.97 -0.80
N ASN A 60 7.74 18.01 -0.39
CA ASN A 60 7.18 19.10 0.42
C ASN A 60 6.08 19.88 -0.30
N ARG A 61 6.13 19.97 -1.64
CA ARG A 61 5.02 20.54 -2.42
C ARG A 61 3.84 19.58 -2.48
N LEU A 62 4.10 18.30 -2.73
CA LEU A 62 3.08 17.26 -2.87
C LEU A 62 2.23 17.13 -1.60
N ILE A 63 2.83 17.16 -0.41
CA ILE A 63 2.09 17.04 0.86
C ILE A 63 1.28 18.30 1.23
N THR A 64 1.33 19.34 0.40
CA THR A 64 0.48 20.55 0.52
C THR A 64 -0.64 20.56 -0.51
N ASP A 65 -0.69 19.56 -1.39
CA ASP A 65 -1.75 19.39 -2.37
C ASP A 65 -2.95 18.69 -1.71
N ASP A 66 -4.10 19.36 -1.70
CA ASP A 66 -5.31 18.87 -1.01
C ASP A 66 -5.80 17.54 -1.61
N GLU A 67 -5.69 17.33 -2.92
CA GLU A 67 -6.12 16.08 -3.57
C GLU A 67 -5.23 14.90 -3.14
N PHE A 68 -3.92 15.10 -3.10
CA PHE A 68 -3.00 14.09 -2.57
C PHE A 68 -3.25 13.79 -1.09
N VAL A 69 -3.51 14.83 -0.28
CA VAL A 69 -3.77 14.71 1.15
C VAL A 69 -5.06 13.92 1.42
N ASP A 70 -6.15 14.27 0.73
CA ASP A 70 -7.44 13.60 0.86
C ASP A 70 -7.33 12.11 0.44
N ASP A 71 -6.65 11.84 -0.67
CA ASP A 71 -6.36 10.47 -1.14
C ASP A 71 -5.46 9.69 -0.17
N TRP A 72 -4.48 10.34 0.45
CA TRP A 72 -3.56 9.70 1.39
C TRP A 72 -4.23 9.28 2.70
N PHE A 73 -5.09 10.13 3.26
CA PHE A 73 -5.70 9.86 4.57
C PHE A 73 -6.87 8.88 4.49
N MET A 74 -7.58 8.82 3.35
CA MET A 74 -8.71 7.90 3.14
C MET A 74 -9.76 7.99 4.25
N ASP A 75 -9.98 9.18 4.81
CA ASP A 75 -10.71 9.40 6.08
C ASP A 75 -12.10 8.75 6.10
N ALA A 76 -12.83 8.83 4.98
CA ALA A 76 -14.16 8.24 4.88
C ALA A 76 -14.15 6.72 5.07
N ILE A 77 -13.18 6.03 4.48
CA ILE A 77 -13.07 4.57 4.51
C ILE A 77 -12.46 4.12 5.84
N VAL A 78 -11.52 4.90 6.39
CA VAL A 78 -10.99 4.67 7.74
C VAL A 78 -12.10 4.79 8.78
N ALA A 79 -12.99 5.78 8.66
CA ALA A 79 -14.13 5.92 9.55
C ALA A 79 -15.10 4.73 9.45
N GLU A 80 -15.41 4.28 8.24
CA GLU A 80 -16.25 3.10 8.01
C GLU A 80 -15.61 1.81 8.57
N ALA A 81 -14.30 1.64 8.37
CA ALA A 81 -13.56 0.50 8.89
C ALA A 81 -13.54 0.48 10.43
N LYS A 82 -13.35 1.65 11.06
CA LYS A 82 -13.44 1.80 12.52
C LYS A 82 -14.82 1.46 13.06
N GLU A 83 -15.88 1.90 12.38
CA GLU A 83 -17.26 1.60 12.77
C GLU A 83 -17.59 0.10 12.65
N SER A 84 -17.15 -0.55 11.57
CA SER A 84 -17.51 -1.94 11.25
C SER A 84 -16.60 -2.99 11.90
N LEU A 85 -15.30 -2.73 12.02
CA LEU A 85 -14.28 -3.69 12.46
C LEU A 85 -13.70 -3.36 13.85
N GLY A 86 -13.88 -2.12 14.31
CA GLY A 86 -13.29 -1.61 15.55
C GLY A 86 -11.87 -1.06 15.37
N GLU A 87 -11.27 -0.64 16.49
CA GLU A 87 -9.95 -0.01 16.54
C GLU A 87 -8.81 -0.99 16.19
N LEU A 88 -7.74 -0.46 15.59
CA LEU A 88 -6.53 -1.23 15.28
C LEU A 88 -5.72 -1.55 16.54
N ALA A 89 -5.27 -2.79 16.66
CA ALA A 89 -4.22 -3.15 17.61
C ALA A 89 -2.82 -2.93 17.02
N ASP A 90 -1.80 -2.87 17.89
CA ASP A 90 -0.40 -2.76 17.48
C ASP A 90 -0.02 -3.80 16.42
N GLY A 91 0.56 -3.34 15.31
CA GLY A 91 0.99 -4.20 14.20
C GLY A 91 -0.12 -4.64 13.25
N GLN A 92 -1.35 -4.15 13.43
CA GLN A 92 -2.47 -4.38 12.52
C GLN A 92 -2.86 -3.11 11.75
N LYS A 93 -3.39 -3.30 10.55
CA LYS A 93 -3.93 -2.25 9.68
C LYS A 93 -5.25 -2.71 9.06
N TYR A 94 -6.02 -1.75 8.55
CA TYR A 94 -7.13 -2.07 7.66
C TYR A 94 -6.60 -2.47 6.29
N ALA A 95 -7.33 -3.32 5.60
CA ALA A 95 -7.00 -3.75 4.24
C ALA A 95 -8.28 -4.12 3.50
N LEU A 96 -8.19 -4.14 2.17
CA LEU A 96 -9.22 -4.76 1.35
C LEU A 96 -9.07 -6.30 1.36
N VAL A 97 -10.19 -7.01 1.40
CA VAL A 97 -10.21 -8.48 1.22
C VAL A 97 -9.85 -8.82 -0.22
N ILE A 98 -10.45 -8.09 -1.16
CA ILE A 98 -10.18 -8.11 -2.59
C ILE A 98 -9.56 -6.75 -2.96
N PRO A 99 -8.31 -6.70 -3.44
CA PRO A 99 -7.67 -5.46 -3.89
C PRO A 99 -8.45 -4.77 -5.02
N GLY A 100 -8.33 -3.45 -5.13
CA GLY A 100 -9.03 -2.62 -6.13
C GLY A 100 -8.69 -3.02 -7.57
N VAL A 101 -7.44 -3.41 -7.83
CA VAL A 101 -7.00 -3.94 -9.15
C VAL A 101 -7.69 -5.26 -9.55
N LEU A 102 -8.37 -5.92 -8.62
CA LEU A 102 -9.18 -7.13 -8.85
C LEU A 102 -10.68 -6.85 -8.73
N ASP A 103 -11.10 -5.61 -9.02
CA ASP A 103 -12.48 -5.11 -8.90
C ASP A 103 -13.03 -5.18 -7.46
N GLY A 104 -12.17 -5.02 -6.46
CA GLY A 104 -12.56 -4.94 -5.06
C GLY A 104 -13.17 -3.59 -4.70
N ASP A 105 -14.31 -3.59 -4.02
CA ASP A 105 -14.98 -2.38 -3.56
C ASP A 105 -14.23 -1.74 -2.38
N TYR A 106 -14.15 -0.41 -2.38
CA TYR A 106 -13.62 0.36 -1.27
C TYR A 106 -14.70 0.56 -0.20
N GLY A 107 -14.78 -0.36 0.74
CA GLY A 107 -15.73 -0.32 1.86
C GLY A 107 -16.54 -1.61 2.04
N GLY A 108 -17.55 -1.53 2.91
CA GLY A 108 -18.50 -2.60 3.19
C GLY A 108 -17.84 -3.91 3.64
N ASP A 109 -18.36 -5.02 3.14
CA ASP A 109 -17.88 -6.37 3.46
C ASP A 109 -16.48 -6.67 2.90
N ASN A 110 -15.91 -5.76 2.10
CA ASN A 110 -14.55 -5.90 1.55
C ASN A 110 -13.48 -5.35 2.51
N LEU A 111 -13.84 -4.84 3.69
CA LEU A 111 -12.88 -4.39 4.69
C LEU A 111 -12.48 -5.51 5.66
N LYS A 112 -11.20 -5.56 6.05
CA LYS A 112 -10.70 -6.44 7.11
C LYS A 112 -9.58 -5.78 7.91
N ILE A 113 -9.32 -6.31 9.10
CA ILE A 113 -8.08 -6.04 9.86
C ILE A 113 -7.09 -7.16 9.59
N ALA A 114 -5.84 -6.83 9.25
CA ALA A 114 -4.79 -7.82 9.01
C ALA A 114 -3.42 -7.34 9.54
N PRO A 115 -2.49 -8.26 9.80
CA PRO A 115 -1.10 -7.92 10.14
C PRO A 115 -0.41 -7.16 9.00
N ILE A 116 0.40 -6.16 9.33
CA ILE A 116 1.09 -5.32 8.33
C ILE A 116 1.98 -6.16 7.40
N ASP A 117 2.71 -7.13 7.95
CA ASP A 117 3.60 -8.00 7.16
C ASP A 117 2.82 -8.83 6.15
N GLU A 118 1.65 -9.35 6.52
CA GLU A 118 0.77 -10.07 5.60
C GLU A 118 0.26 -9.17 4.48
N ILE A 119 -0.20 -7.95 4.82
CA ILE A 119 -0.71 -6.98 3.82
C ILE A 119 0.37 -6.64 2.80
N ILE A 120 1.54 -6.22 3.27
CA ILE A 120 2.63 -5.75 2.41
C ILE A 120 3.21 -6.90 1.57
N SER A 121 3.40 -8.08 2.17
CA SER A 121 3.96 -9.22 1.46
C SER A 121 2.99 -9.76 0.40
N PHE A 122 1.72 -9.93 0.77
CA PHE A 122 0.70 -10.43 -0.15
C PHE A 122 0.51 -9.48 -1.35
N ALA A 123 0.36 -8.18 -1.11
CA ALA A 123 0.18 -7.22 -2.19
C ALA A 123 1.42 -7.13 -3.09
N GLY A 124 2.64 -7.20 -2.53
CA GLY A 124 3.86 -7.23 -3.33
C GLY A 124 3.98 -8.47 -4.22
N ASP A 125 3.66 -9.65 -3.68
CA ASP A 125 3.65 -10.91 -4.44
C ASP A 125 2.54 -10.93 -5.50
N LEU A 126 1.36 -10.37 -5.20
CA LEU A 126 0.28 -10.20 -6.14
C LEU A 126 0.71 -9.29 -7.30
N GLY A 127 1.23 -8.11 -6.99
CA GLY A 127 1.69 -7.15 -7.99
C GLY A 127 2.74 -7.74 -8.92
N LYS A 128 3.68 -8.50 -8.36
CA LYS A 128 4.70 -9.20 -9.15
C LYS A 128 4.10 -10.21 -10.15
N GLN A 129 3.02 -10.88 -9.79
CA GLN A 129 2.34 -11.86 -10.64
C GLN A 129 1.52 -11.20 -11.75
N ILE A 130 0.92 -10.03 -11.48
CA ILE A 130 -0.02 -9.39 -12.40
C ILE A 130 0.56 -8.25 -13.23
N LYS A 131 1.76 -7.73 -12.90
CA LYS A 131 2.35 -6.53 -13.52
C LYS A 131 2.47 -6.55 -15.05
N ASP A 132 2.59 -7.74 -15.65
CA ASP A 132 2.77 -7.91 -17.10
C ASP A 132 1.47 -8.41 -17.78
N LEU A 133 0.36 -8.52 -17.04
CA LEU A 133 -0.92 -8.98 -17.56
C LEU A 133 -1.72 -7.81 -18.11
N PRO A 134 -2.35 -7.95 -19.29
CA PRO A 134 -3.31 -6.97 -19.78
C PRO A 134 -4.56 -6.91 -18.90
N ASP A 135 -5.22 -5.75 -18.89
CA ASP A 135 -6.53 -5.57 -18.27
C ASP A 135 -7.55 -6.61 -18.79
N GLY A 136 -8.38 -7.13 -17.88
CA GLY A 136 -9.35 -8.19 -18.17
C GLY A 136 -8.76 -9.61 -18.26
N SER A 137 -7.48 -9.78 -17.92
CA SER A 137 -6.86 -11.11 -17.82
C SER A 137 -7.51 -11.95 -16.72
N LYS A 138 -7.67 -13.25 -16.98
CA LYS A 138 -8.05 -14.21 -15.93
C LYS A 138 -6.82 -14.61 -15.15
N ILE A 139 -6.87 -14.42 -13.83
CA ILE A 139 -5.79 -14.82 -12.93
C ILE A 139 -6.20 -16.02 -12.07
N GLU A 140 -5.23 -16.87 -11.75
CA GLU A 140 -5.36 -17.91 -10.73
C GLU A 140 -4.31 -17.60 -9.66
N LEU A 141 -4.77 -17.18 -8.47
CA LEU A 141 -3.88 -16.84 -7.36
C LEU A 141 -3.32 -18.12 -6.74
N LYS A 142 -2.00 -18.30 -6.85
CA LYS A 142 -1.29 -19.39 -6.19
C LYS A 142 -0.64 -18.87 -4.93
N VAL A 143 -1.21 -19.26 -3.79
CA VAL A 143 -0.61 -19.00 -2.46
C VAL A 143 0.24 -20.21 -2.10
N SER A 144 1.56 -20.03 -2.02
CA SER A 144 2.50 -21.04 -1.53
C SER A 144 3.09 -20.61 -0.20
N GLN A 145 2.88 -21.43 0.84
CA GLN A 145 3.50 -21.28 2.17
C GLN A 145 4.92 -21.85 2.19
#